data_AF-A0A497GF04-F1
#
_entry.id   AF-A0A497GF04-F1
#
_cell.length_a   1.000
_cell.length_b   1.000
_cell.length_c   1.000
_cell.angle_alpha   90.00
_cell.angle_beta   90.00
_cell.angle_gamma   90.00
#
_symmetry.space_group_name_H-M   'P 1'
#
loop_
_entity.id
_entity.type
_entity.pdbx_description
1 polymer ?
#
loop_
_entity_poly.entity_id
_entity_poly.type
_entity_poly.pdbx_seq_one_letter_code
_entity_poly.pdbx_strand_id
1 'polypeptide(L)'
;MRVFYVEGAAAGIGRVQGGIEDALALLTVMKEDTLLSALRRLTMMAPSILRAYVLGGELVIAVEEYPLLQVDIEEGRVKVWEDWKNRLGMAAKKIAEGLTRRTMALLLDRSEELAPNHREELRSLLTALSKADVDELAPLLRELRTLLDRVEPAARRG
;
A
#
# COMPACT_ATOMS: atom_id res chain seq x y z
N MET A 1 -11.69 29.60 20.16
CA MET A 1 -11.05 28.96 19.00
C MET A 1 -10.44 27.64 19.45
N ARG A 2 -11.18 26.53 19.36
CA ARG A 2 -10.72 25.16 19.65
C ARG A 2 -11.65 24.16 18.98
N VAL A 3 -11.45 23.87 17.69
CA VAL A 3 -12.06 22.71 17.00
C VAL A 3 -11.19 22.36 15.79
N PHE A 4 -10.02 21.73 15.95
CA PHE A 4 -9.25 21.14 14.83
C PHE A 4 -8.20 20.16 15.36
N TYR A 5 -8.56 18.99 15.91
CA TYR A 5 -7.54 17.94 16.16
C TYR A 5 -8.06 16.50 16.10
N VAL A 6 -9.38 16.26 16.20
CA VAL A 6 -9.91 14.89 16.24
C VAL A 6 -10.10 14.28 14.83
N GLU A 7 -10.31 15.09 13.78
CA GLU A 7 -10.48 14.59 12.40
C GLU A 7 -9.19 14.09 11.74
N GLY A 8 -8.01 14.51 12.21
CA GLY A 8 -6.72 14.16 11.59
C GLY A 8 -6.28 12.72 11.86
N ALA A 9 -6.58 12.18 13.04
CA ALA A 9 -6.00 10.92 13.50
C ALA A 9 -6.74 9.67 12.99
N ALA A 10 -8.08 9.70 12.97
CA ALA A 10 -8.89 8.65 12.35
C ALA A 10 -8.65 8.58 10.83
N ALA A 11 -8.49 9.75 10.19
CA ALA A 11 -8.07 9.83 8.79
C ALA A 11 -6.65 9.28 8.57
N GLY A 12 -5.75 9.44 9.55
CA GLY A 12 -4.40 8.90 9.52
C GLY A 12 -4.35 7.36 9.55
N ILE A 13 -5.03 6.73 10.50
CA ILE A 13 -5.10 5.26 10.62
C ILE A 13 -5.82 4.67 9.40
N GLY A 14 -6.94 5.26 8.97
CA GLY A 14 -7.66 4.79 7.77
C GLY A 14 -6.82 4.84 6.50
N ARG A 15 -5.95 5.85 6.33
CA ARG A 15 -4.99 5.92 5.21
C ARG A 15 -3.92 4.83 5.28
N VAL A 16 -3.48 4.46 6.49
CA VAL A 16 -2.53 3.36 6.68
C VAL A 16 -3.21 2.02 6.38
N GLN A 17 -4.40 1.77 6.92
CA GLN A 17 -5.19 0.56 6.61
C GLN A 17 -5.47 0.45 5.10
N GLY A 18 -5.89 1.52 4.43
CA GLY A 18 -6.11 1.53 2.98
C GLY A 18 -4.84 1.15 2.20
N GLY A 19 -3.70 1.74 2.55
CA GLY A 19 -2.43 1.38 1.90
C GLY A 19 -1.96 -0.04 2.21
N ILE A 20 -2.34 -0.63 3.36
CA ILE A 20 -2.09 -2.05 3.65
C ILE A 20 -2.88 -2.93 2.68
N GLU A 21 -4.16 -2.64 2.48
CA GLU A 21 -5.01 -3.39 1.54
C GLU A 21 -4.51 -3.25 0.10
N ASP A 22 -4.07 -2.06 -0.30
CA ASP A 22 -3.44 -1.82 -1.60
C ASP A 22 -2.19 -2.69 -1.82
N ALA A 23 -1.28 -2.72 -0.84
CA ALA A 23 -0.08 -3.55 -0.90
C ALA A 23 -0.41 -5.05 -0.92
N LEU A 24 -1.38 -5.50 -0.11
CA LEU A 24 -1.84 -6.89 -0.10
C LEU A 24 -2.51 -7.29 -1.41
N ALA A 25 -3.23 -6.38 -2.06
CA ALA A 25 -3.84 -6.61 -3.37
C ALA A 25 -2.76 -6.85 -4.43
N LEU A 26 -1.70 -6.03 -4.45
CA LEU A 26 -0.55 -6.22 -5.35
C LEU A 26 0.10 -7.60 -5.17
N LEU A 27 0.42 -7.97 -3.92
CA LEU A 27 1.03 -9.27 -3.60
C LEU A 27 0.11 -10.44 -3.96
N THR A 28 -1.21 -10.24 -3.90
CA THR A 28 -2.19 -11.26 -4.27
C THR A 28 -2.22 -11.47 -5.78
N VAL A 29 -2.27 -10.39 -6.57
CA VAL A 29 -2.38 -10.49 -8.05
C VAL A 29 -1.08 -10.94 -8.71
N MET A 30 0.08 -10.83 -8.04
CA MET A 30 1.33 -11.42 -8.51
C MET A 30 1.27 -12.95 -8.67
N LYS A 31 0.33 -13.60 -7.98
CA LYS A 31 0.12 -15.06 -8.06
C LYS A 31 -0.65 -15.47 -9.32
N GLU A 32 -1.20 -14.52 -10.07
CA GLU A 32 -1.89 -14.81 -11.33
C GLU A 32 -0.90 -15.28 -12.41
N ASP A 33 -1.40 -16.08 -13.34
CA ASP A 33 -0.58 -16.64 -14.43
C ASP A 33 -0.29 -15.62 -15.52
N THR A 34 -1.19 -14.65 -15.72
CA THR A 34 -1.08 -13.65 -16.78
C THR A 34 -1.29 -12.23 -16.25
N LEU A 35 -0.67 -11.25 -16.91
CA LEU A 35 -0.88 -9.84 -16.59
C LEU A 35 -2.35 -9.43 -16.74
N LEU A 36 -3.06 -9.94 -17.75
CA LEU A 36 -4.47 -9.61 -17.94
C LEU A 36 -5.33 -10.06 -16.75
N SER A 37 -5.12 -11.28 -16.25
CA SER A 37 -5.80 -11.77 -15.04
C SER A 37 -5.46 -10.91 -13.83
N ALA A 38 -4.18 -10.55 -13.67
CA ALA A 38 -3.72 -9.66 -12.61
C ALA A 38 -4.40 -8.29 -12.66
N LEU A 39 -4.44 -7.64 -13.82
CA LEU A 39 -5.07 -6.33 -14.00
C LEU A 39 -6.58 -6.37 -13.75
N ARG A 40 -7.27 -7.41 -14.23
CA ARG A 40 -8.72 -7.60 -13.96
C ARG A 40 -8.99 -7.72 -12.48
N ARG A 41 -8.20 -8.54 -11.78
CA ARG A 41 -8.34 -8.74 -10.34
C ARG A 41 -7.99 -7.47 -9.56
N LEU A 42 -6.94 -6.75 -9.97
CA LEU A 42 -6.52 -5.51 -9.34
C LEU A 42 -7.57 -4.40 -9.50
N THR A 43 -8.22 -4.33 -10.66
CA THR A 43 -9.33 -3.39 -10.90
C THR A 43 -10.49 -3.61 -9.93
N MET A 44 -10.76 -4.85 -9.52
CA MET A 44 -11.82 -5.16 -8.55
C MET A 44 -11.39 -4.93 -7.10
N MET A 45 -10.13 -5.22 -6.77
CA MET A 45 -9.63 -5.20 -5.38
C MET A 45 -9.14 -3.82 -4.94
N ALA A 46 -8.39 -3.14 -5.80
CA ALA A 46 -7.70 -1.87 -5.50
C ALA A 46 -7.59 -1.01 -6.77
N PRO A 47 -8.70 -0.53 -7.35
CA PRO A 47 -8.66 0.23 -8.61
C PRO A 47 -7.84 1.53 -8.51
N SER A 48 -7.74 2.12 -7.33
CA SER A 48 -7.03 3.39 -7.08
C SER A 48 -5.52 3.34 -7.30
N ILE A 49 -4.91 2.16 -7.27
CA ILE A 49 -3.45 2.04 -7.46
C ILE A 49 -3.04 1.92 -8.93
N LEU A 50 -4.00 1.59 -9.80
CA LEU A 50 -3.81 1.58 -11.24
C LEU A 50 -3.84 3.01 -11.75
N ARG A 51 -2.75 3.41 -12.40
CA ARG A 51 -2.64 4.70 -13.07
C ARG A 51 -2.72 4.47 -14.58
N ALA A 52 -3.58 5.22 -15.23
CA ALA A 52 -3.65 5.30 -16.67
C ALA A 52 -3.27 6.71 -17.12
N TYR A 53 -2.32 6.83 -18.04
CA TYR A 53 -1.89 8.13 -18.57
C TYR A 53 -1.42 7.99 -20.02
N VAL A 54 -1.40 9.12 -20.72
CA VAL A 54 -0.93 9.20 -22.10
C VAL A 54 0.50 9.72 -22.10
N LEU A 55 1.39 9.06 -22.84
CA LEU A 55 2.78 9.45 -23.05
C LEU A 55 3.05 9.48 -24.55
N GLY A 56 3.06 10.66 -25.15
CA GLY A 56 3.14 10.78 -26.61
C GLY A 56 1.92 10.18 -27.29
N GLY A 57 2.13 9.24 -28.23
CA GLY A 57 1.08 8.50 -28.92
C GLY A 57 0.60 7.24 -28.20
N GLU A 58 0.93 7.06 -26.92
CA GLU A 58 0.77 5.78 -26.22
C GLU A 58 -0.07 5.93 -24.94
N LEU A 59 -0.99 4.99 -24.70
CA LEU A 59 -1.71 4.83 -23.43
C LEU A 59 -0.97 3.84 -22.54
N VAL A 60 -0.55 4.27 -21.36
CA VAL A 60 0.21 3.45 -20.40
C VAL A 60 -0.64 3.13 -19.19
N ILE A 61 -0.63 1.85 -18.79
CA ILE A 61 -1.14 1.37 -17.51
C ILE A 61 0.05 1.03 -16.61
N ALA A 62 0.08 1.65 -15.43
CA ALA A 62 1.15 1.51 -14.46
C ALA A 62 0.59 1.31 -13.04
N VAL A 63 1.44 0.78 -12.16
CA VAL A 63 1.25 0.86 -10.70
C VAL A 63 2.40 1.67 -10.14
N GLU A 64 2.10 2.68 -9.35
CA GLU A 64 3.09 3.67 -8.89
C GLU A 64 3.86 4.29 -10.07
N GLU A 65 5.16 4.02 -10.17
CA GLU A 65 6.04 4.48 -11.24
C GLU A 65 6.44 3.35 -12.20
N TYR A 66 5.82 2.17 -12.07
CA TYR A 66 6.17 0.97 -12.81
C TYR A 66 5.14 0.68 -13.91
N PRO A 67 5.46 0.94 -15.18
CA PRO A 67 4.62 0.55 -16.30
C PRO A 67 4.45 -0.97 -16.37
N LEU A 68 3.24 -1.43 -16.66
CA LEU A 68 2.89 -2.84 -16.81
C LEU A 68 2.45 -3.17 -18.24
N LEU A 69 1.72 -2.23 -18.87
CA LEU A 69 1.18 -2.37 -20.21
C LEU A 69 1.15 -1.01 -20.90
N GLN A 70 1.40 -1.01 -22.20
CA GLN A 70 1.37 0.19 -23.04
C GLN A 70 0.69 -0.16 -24.36
N VAL A 71 -0.15 0.76 -24.84
CA VAL A 71 -0.88 0.62 -26.10
C VAL A 71 -0.54 1.79 -27.00
N ASP A 72 0.03 1.52 -28.16
CA ASP A 72 0.15 2.52 -29.23
C ASP A 72 -1.26 2.85 -29.74
N ILE A 73 -1.63 4.12 -29.67
CA ILE A 73 -3.01 4.57 -29.96
C ILE A 73 -3.27 4.59 -31.46
N GLU A 74 -2.25 4.88 -32.28
CA GLU A 74 -2.40 5.01 -33.73
C GLU A 74 -2.44 3.64 -34.40
N GLU A 75 -1.61 2.71 -33.93
CA GLU A 75 -1.42 1.41 -34.55
C GLU A 75 -2.14 0.28 -33.79
N GLY A 76 -2.65 0.54 -32.59
CA GLY A 76 -3.31 -0.45 -31.73
C GLY A 76 -2.38 -1.54 -31.21
N ARG A 77 -1.06 -1.33 -31.25
CA ARG A 77 -0.08 -2.33 -30.80
C ARG A 77 0.05 -2.31 -29.28
N VAL A 78 0.04 -3.50 -28.68
CA VAL A 78 0.18 -3.66 -27.22
C VAL A 78 1.58 -4.15 -26.88
N LYS A 79 2.25 -3.41 -26.00
CA LYS A 79 3.49 -3.80 -25.36
C LYS A 79 3.23 -4.16 -23.91
N VAL A 80 3.73 -5.32 -23.50
CA VAL A 80 3.66 -5.82 -22.13
C VAL A 80 5.07 -5.96 -21.58
N TRP A 81 5.25 -5.67 -20.30
CA TRP A 81 6.49 -5.94 -19.60
C TRP A 81 6.49 -7.36 -19.05
N GLU A 82 7.40 -8.20 -19.52
CA GLU A 82 7.51 -9.60 -19.08
C GLU A 82 7.84 -9.73 -17.59
N ASP A 83 8.54 -8.74 -17.03
CA ASP A 83 8.89 -8.64 -15.61
C ASP A 83 7.77 -8.03 -14.73
N TRP A 84 6.53 -8.00 -15.21
CA TRP A 84 5.41 -7.35 -14.50
C TRP A 84 5.22 -7.84 -13.05
N LYS A 85 5.47 -9.12 -12.75
CA LYS A 85 5.42 -9.64 -11.36
C LYS A 85 6.42 -8.93 -10.46
N ASN A 86 7.66 -8.76 -10.93
CA ASN A 86 8.70 -8.06 -10.19
C ASN A 86 8.30 -6.59 -9.96
N ARG A 87 7.76 -5.94 -10.99
CA ARG A 87 7.27 -4.54 -10.90
C ARG A 87 6.17 -4.36 -9.86
N LEU A 88 5.20 -5.26 -9.80
CA LEU A 88 4.16 -5.26 -8.77
C LEU A 88 4.76 -5.46 -7.36
N GLY A 89 5.75 -6.35 -7.23
CA GLY A 89 6.46 -6.57 -5.97
C GLY A 89 7.23 -5.32 -5.50
N MET A 90 7.92 -4.65 -6.42
CA MET A 90 8.59 -3.36 -6.15
C MET A 90 7.57 -2.28 -5.72
N ALA A 91 6.42 -2.21 -6.39
CA ALA A 91 5.35 -1.30 -6.01
C ALA A 91 4.80 -1.60 -4.60
N ALA A 92 4.57 -2.87 -4.28
CA ALA A 92 4.13 -3.29 -2.95
C ALA A 92 5.16 -2.91 -1.87
N LYS A 93 6.46 -3.08 -2.15
CA LYS A 93 7.55 -2.66 -1.25
C LYS A 93 7.56 -1.14 -1.05
N LYS A 94 7.40 -0.37 -2.13
CA LYS A 94 7.32 1.10 -2.05
C LYS A 94 6.13 1.58 -1.21
N ILE A 95 4.96 0.94 -1.35
CA ILE A 95 3.81 1.22 -0.50
C ILE A 95 4.12 0.87 0.95
N ALA A 96 4.71 -0.31 1.23
CA ALA A 96 5.10 -0.72 2.58
C ALA A 96 6.07 0.26 3.25
N GLU A 97 7.07 0.76 2.53
CA GLU A 97 7.97 1.82 3.02
C GLU A 97 7.21 3.11 3.35
N GLY A 98 6.26 3.50 2.50
CA GLY A 98 5.36 4.64 2.74
C GLY A 98 4.49 4.46 3.98
N LEU A 99 3.97 3.24 4.19
CA LEU A 99 3.23 2.87 5.39
C LEU A 99 4.11 2.98 6.63
N THR A 100 5.34 2.47 6.59
CA THR A 100 6.28 2.57 7.71
C THR A 100 6.50 4.02 8.14
N ARG A 101 6.74 4.93 7.19
CA ARG A 101 6.90 6.36 7.51
C ARG A 101 5.64 6.97 8.12
N ARG A 102 4.47 6.69 7.55
CA ARG A 102 3.18 7.22 8.04
C ARG A 102 2.84 6.69 9.43
N THR A 103 3.00 5.40 9.66
CA THR A 103 2.74 4.78 10.96
C THR A 103 3.72 5.26 12.02
N MET A 104 5.00 5.47 11.66
CA MET A 104 5.97 6.06 12.59
C MET A 104 5.59 7.50 12.98
N ALA A 105 5.10 8.31 12.04
CA ALA A 105 4.59 9.64 12.36
C ALA A 105 3.40 9.57 13.33
N LEU A 106 2.45 8.66 13.09
CA LEU A 106 1.32 8.41 14.00
C LEU A 106 1.79 7.98 15.41
N LEU A 107 2.83 7.14 15.49
CA LEU A 107 3.43 6.73 16.77
C LEU A 107 4.04 7.89 17.55
N LEU A 108 4.70 8.83 16.85
CA LEU A 108 5.30 10.01 17.47
C LEU A 108 4.22 10.96 17.98
N ASP A 109 3.22 11.24 17.14
CA ASP A 109 2.11 12.15 17.46
C ASP A 109 1.27 11.64 18.65
N ARG A 110 1.14 10.31 18.79
CA ARG A 110 0.30 9.68 19.82
C ARG A 110 1.10 8.88 20.84
N SER A 111 2.37 9.25 21.03
CA SER A 111 3.28 8.47 21.85
C SER A 111 2.79 8.30 23.30
N GLU A 112 2.07 9.27 23.85
CA GLU A 112 1.55 9.22 25.23
C GLU A 112 0.22 8.46 25.37
N GLU A 113 -0.54 8.28 24.28
CA GLU A 113 -1.84 7.62 24.26
C GLU A 113 -1.73 6.09 24.10
N LEU A 114 -0.61 5.62 23.55
CA LEU A 114 -0.37 4.22 23.27
C LEU A 114 0.32 3.52 24.44
N ALA A 115 -0.24 2.38 24.86
CA ALA A 115 0.39 1.53 25.84
C ALA A 115 1.83 1.16 25.42
N PRO A 116 2.81 1.14 26.35
CA PRO A 116 4.22 0.90 26.03
C PRO A 116 4.48 -0.37 25.21
N ASN A 117 3.73 -1.44 25.49
CA ASN A 117 3.81 -2.69 24.74
C ASN A 117 3.39 -2.54 23.26
N HIS A 118 2.27 -1.86 22.98
CA HIS A 118 1.83 -1.63 21.60
C HIS A 118 2.79 -0.74 20.82
N ARG A 119 3.42 0.24 21.48
CA ARG A 119 4.46 1.08 20.84
C ARG A 119 5.66 0.27 20.42
N GLU A 120 6.11 -0.64 21.27
CA GLU A 120 7.27 -1.49 20.98
C GLU A 120 6.95 -2.53 19.90
N GLU A 121 5.79 -3.18 19.98
CA GLU A 121 5.29 -4.10 18.95
C GLU A 121 5.20 -3.40 17.58
N LEU A 122 4.62 -2.20 17.53
CA LEU A 122 4.54 -1.41 16.29
C LEU A 122 5.94 -1.06 15.78
N ARG A 123 6.86 -0.56 16.63
CA ARG A 123 8.22 -0.21 16.20
C ARG A 123 8.98 -1.41 15.65
N SER A 124 8.89 -2.56 16.31
CA SER A 124 9.53 -3.81 15.85
C SER A 124 8.99 -4.21 14.48
N LEU A 125 7.67 -4.22 14.31
CA LEU A 125 7.01 -4.60 13.07
C LEU A 125 7.30 -3.61 11.92
N LEU A 126 7.33 -2.31 12.21
CA LEU A 126 7.71 -1.29 11.23
C LEU A 126 9.17 -1.43 10.78
N THR A 127 10.06 -1.82 11.71
CA THR A 127 11.45 -2.13 11.38
C THR A 127 11.55 -3.36 10.48
N ALA A 128 10.80 -4.41 10.79
CA ALA A 128 10.72 -5.61 9.94
C ALA A 128 10.20 -5.28 8.53
N LEU A 129 9.08 -4.54 8.43
CA LEU A 129 8.51 -4.09 7.15
C LEU A 129 9.50 -3.27 6.31
N SER A 130 10.32 -2.42 6.94
CA SER A 130 11.30 -1.61 6.22
C SER A 130 12.44 -2.40 5.58
N LYS A 131 12.70 -3.62 6.08
CA LYS A 131 13.79 -4.50 5.62
C LYS A 131 13.29 -5.70 4.82
N ALA A 132 11.98 -5.94 4.86
CA ALA A 132 11.36 -7.12 4.28
C ALA A 132 11.61 -7.23 2.77
N ASP A 133 11.84 -8.46 2.35
CA ASP A 133 11.73 -8.85 0.95
C ASP A 133 10.27 -9.09 0.57
N VAL A 134 9.98 -9.13 -0.73
CA VAL A 134 8.60 -9.17 -1.26
C VAL A 134 7.80 -10.35 -0.68
N ASP A 135 8.42 -11.51 -0.51
CA ASP A 135 7.78 -12.71 0.03
C ASP A 135 7.42 -12.59 1.51
N GLU A 136 8.09 -11.71 2.25
CA GLU A 136 7.88 -11.45 3.67
C GLU A 136 6.83 -10.34 3.92
N LEU A 137 6.52 -9.53 2.90
CA LEU A 137 5.61 -8.39 3.07
C LEU A 137 4.20 -8.82 3.47
N ALA A 138 3.64 -9.87 2.87
CA ALA A 138 2.26 -10.28 3.11
C ALA A 138 1.96 -10.64 4.58
N PRO A 139 2.74 -11.50 5.28
CA PRO A 139 2.50 -11.77 6.69
C PRO A 139 2.68 -10.52 7.57
N LEU A 140 3.72 -9.72 7.34
CA LEU A 140 4.00 -8.51 8.13
C LEU A 140 2.90 -7.43 7.98
N LEU A 141 2.38 -7.24 6.77
CA LEU A 141 1.27 -6.32 6.50
C LEU A 141 -0.02 -6.75 7.21
N ARG A 142 -0.31 -8.06 7.28
CA ARG A 142 -1.48 -8.58 8.01
C ARG A 142 -1.33 -8.42 9.52
N GLU A 143 -0.12 -8.62 10.04
CA GLU A 143 0.19 -8.35 11.44
C GLU A 143 0.00 -6.87 11.75
N LEU A 144 0.46 -5.97 10.86
CA LEU A 144 0.33 -4.54 11.04
C LEU A 144 -1.14 -4.12 11.08
N ARG A 145 -1.95 -4.64 10.15
CA ARG A 145 -3.40 -4.41 10.15
C ARG A 145 -4.03 -4.83 11.47
N THR A 146 -3.73 -6.04 11.93
CA THR A 146 -4.26 -6.59 13.19
C THR A 146 -3.87 -5.73 14.39
N LEU A 147 -2.64 -5.22 14.41
CA LEU A 147 -2.16 -4.37 15.49
C LEU A 147 -2.82 -2.98 15.46
N LEU A 148 -3.00 -2.40 14.26
CA LEU A 148 -3.73 -1.14 14.09
C LEU A 148 -5.19 -1.25 14.52
N ASP A 149 -5.87 -2.37 14.22
CA ASP A 149 -7.27 -2.62 14.62
C ASP A 149 -7.42 -2.72 16.15
N ARG A 150 -6.38 -3.15 16.88
CA ARG A 150 -6.35 -3.16 18.35
C ARG A 150 -6.13 -1.77 18.94
N VAL A 151 -5.45 -0.91 18.20
CA VAL A 151 -5.08 0.45 18.61
C VAL A 151 -6.19 1.46 18.28
N GLU A 152 -6.93 1.26 17.19
CA GLU A 152 -8.01 2.15 16.73
C GLU A 152 -9.12 2.42 17.77
N PRO A 153 -9.56 1.46 18.60
CA PRO A 153 -10.58 1.68 19.63
C PRO A 153 -10.09 2.53 20.82
N ALA A 154 -8.79 2.55 21.10
CA ALA A 154 -8.20 3.41 22.13
C ALA A 154 -8.07 4.86 21.62
N ALA A 155 -7.76 5.00 20.34
CA ALA A 155 -7.59 6.26 19.62
C ALA A 155 -8.86 7.11 19.42
N ARG A 156 -10.07 6.51 19.53
CA ARG A 156 -11.38 7.20 19.40
C ARG A 156 -11.97 7.69 20.73
N ARG A 157 -11.35 7.38 21.88
CA ARG A 157 -11.87 7.74 23.22
C ARG A 157 -11.08 8.87 23.91
N GLY A 158 -10.08 9.44 23.24
CA GLY A 158 -9.30 10.59 23.69
C GLY A 158 -9.73 11.86 22.98
#